data_AF-A0A965JWH6-F1
#
_entry.id   AF-A0A965JWH6-F1
#
_cell.length_a   1.000
_cell.length_b   1.000
_cell.length_c   1.000
_cell.angle_alpha   90.00
_cell.angle_beta   90.00
_cell.angle_gamma   90.00
#
_symmetry.space_group_name_H-M   'P 1'
#
loop_
_entity.id
_entity.type
_entity.pdbx_description
1 polymer ?
#
loop_
_entity_poly.entity_id
_entity_poly.type
_entity_poly.pdbx_seq_one_letter_code
_entity_poly.pdbx_strand_id
1 'polypeptide(L)'
;MGFFTARRARKLAAEYALYEQYEDQIRWQPADSVGPEDREPVWEYLYLASEVARGIAAFEADYQELLHQRTMSGKGPSEDVQGSIQHIKDAAASIGISVQLLEKILNPARLEVAMGPQGNAGSEQEIVKLAHGIVGAYANMIHIAHDLRSSHPDKRIQPLTKDTSDIVLLPLEQIRAWSAELTRQISDLASKFRSGHPVTEPLRIALTITMDPSVTAKFNRDLAAAQRLV
;
A
#
# COMPACT_ATOMS: atom_id res chain seq x y z
N MET A 1 -28.34 -18.91 -18.42
CA MET A 1 -27.19 -18.04 -18.07
C MET A 1 -26.67 -18.20 -16.62
N GLY A 2 -26.82 -19.36 -15.95
CA GLY A 2 -26.55 -19.46 -14.49
C GLY A 2 -25.22 -20.09 -14.05
N PHE A 3 -24.55 -20.87 -14.90
CA PHE A 3 -23.38 -21.65 -14.48
C PHE A 3 -22.07 -20.86 -14.42
N PHE A 4 -21.87 -19.93 -15.36
CA PHE A 4 -20.65 -19.10 -15.42
C PHE A 4 -20.62 -18.02 -14.33
N THR A 5 -21.78 -17.44 -14.02
CA THR A 5 -21.95 -16.46 -12.94
C THR A 5 -21.72 -17.09 -11.56
N ALA A 6 -22.25 -18.29 -11.30
CA ALA A 6 -22.04 -18.99 -10.03
C ALA A 6 -20.58 -19.42 -9.80
N ARG A 7 -19.87 -19.84 -10.87
CA ARG A 7 -18.45 -20.21 -10.77
C ARG A 7 -17.55 -19.00 -10.55
N ARG A 8 -17.85 -17.87 -11.20
CA ARG A 8 -17.15 -16.58 -10.99
C ARG A 8 -17.38 -16.06 -9.57
N ALA A 9 -18.62 -16.11 -9.07
CA ALA A 9 -18.97 -15.70 -7.70
C ALA A 9 -18.27 -16.55 -6.63
N ARG A 10 -18.17 -17.88 -6.82
CA ARG A 10 -17.41 -18.76 -5.89
C ARG A 10 -15.92 -18.49 -5.89
N LYS A 11 -15.32 -18.21 -7.05
CA LYS A 11 -13.90 -17.85 -7.15
C LYS A 11 -13.63 -16.52 -6.43
N LEU A 12 -14.49 -15.53 -6.67
CA LEU A 12 -14.47 -14.25 -5.96
C LEU A 12 -14.58 -14.47 -4.44
N ALA A 13 -15.54 -15.25 -3.96
CA ALA A 13 -15.73 -15.52 -2.53
C ALA A 13 -14.51 -16.18 -1.87
N ALA A 14 -13.82 -17.10 -2.56
CA ALA A 14 -12.59 -17.71 -2.04
C ALA A 14 -11.41 -16.74 -1.98
N GLU A 15 -11.29 -15.84 -2.97
CA GLU A 15 -10.32 -14.73 -2.94
C GLU A 15 -10.65 -13.70 -1.83
N TYR A 16 -11.92 -13.58 -1.45
CA TYR A 16 -12.37 -12.77 -0.31
C TYR A 16 -11.98 -13.35 1.05
N ALA A 17 -12.11 -14.66 1.26
CA ALA A 17 -11.80 -15.29 2.56
C ALA A 17 -10.30 -15.17 2.96
N LEU A 18 -9.39 -15.16 1.98
CA LEU A 18 -7.97 -14.98 2.22
C LEU A 18 -7.62 -13.54 2.68
N TYR A 19 -8.49 -12.57 2.42
CA TYR A 19 -8.28 -11.15 2.71
C TYR A 19 -8.67 -10.78 4.14
N GLU A 20 -9.76 -11.36 4.68
CA GLU A 20 -10.17 -11.14 6.08
C GLU A 20 -9.02 -11.43 7.05
N GLN A 21 -8.15 -12.39 6.72
CA GLN A 21 -6.97 -12.75 7.53
C GLN A 21 -5.90 -11.63 7.60
N TYR A 22 -5.80 -10.76 6.59
CA TYR A 22 -4.87 -9.62 6.56
C TYR A 22 -5.52 -8.30 6.96
N GLU A 23 -6.86 -8.22 6.90
CA GLU A 23 -7.64 -7.03 7.20
C GLU A 23 -7.55 -6.60 8.67
N ASP A 24 -7.28 -7.53 9.60
CA ASP A 24 -7.08 -7.21 11.02
C ASP A 24 -5.68 -6.66 11.33
N GLN A 25 -4.68 -6.90 10.48
CA GLN A 25 -3.30 -6.51 10.73
C GLN A 25 -2.98 -5.08 10.27
N ILE A 26 -3.79 -4.53 9.35
CA ILE A 26 -3.52 -3.27 8.67
C ILE A 26 -4.79 -2.41 8.65
N ARG A 27 -5.33 -2.07 9.83
CA ARG A 27 -6.46 -1.14 9.94
C ARG A 27 -5.96 0.29 10.13
N TRP A 28 -5.69 0.96 9.01
CA TRP A 28 -5.86 2.41 9.03
C TRP A 28 -7.36 2.71 8.96
N GLN A 29 -7.85 3.50 9.92
CA GLN A 29 -9.19 4.07 9.88
C GLN A 29 -9.01 5.59 10.01
N PRO A 30 -9.51 6.39 9.06
CA PRO A 30 -9.52 7.83 9.23
C PRO A 30 -10.40 8.18 10.43
N ALA A 31 -10.05 9.24 11.14
CA ALA A 31 -10.90 9.79 12.20
C ALA A 31 -12.28 10.19 11.64
N ASP A 32 -12.29 10.70 10.42
CA ASP A 32 -13.51 11.06 9.68
C ASP A 32 -13.39 10.56 8.22
N SER A 33 -14.30 9.68 7.81
CA SER A 33 -14.56 9.42 6.39
C SER A 33 -15.62 10.41 5.92
N VAL A 34 -15.27 11.31 5.01
CA VAL A 34 -16.23 12.24 4.42
C VAL A 34 -16.81 11.57 3.17
N GLY A 35 -18.01 11.01 3.30
CA GLY A 35 -18.72 10.44 2.17
C GLY A 35 -18.92 11.45 1.03
N PRO A 36 -19.18 10.99 -0.20
CA PRO A 36 -19.37 11.87 -1.35
C PRO A 36 -20.56 12.81 -1.12
N GLU A 37 -20.34 14.12 -1.17
CA GLU A 37 -21.41 15.13 -1.06
C GLU A 37 -22.39 15.06 -2.25
N ASP A 38 -21.89 14.66 -3.43
CA ASP A 38 -22.68 14.46 -4.64
C ASP A 38 -22.31 13.14 -5.31
N ARG A 39 -23.34 12.38 -5.72
CA ARG A 39 -23.21 11.10 -6.44
C ARG A 39 -23.41 11.27 -7.94
N GLU A 40 -22.89 12.37 -8.46
CA GLU A 40 -22.77 12.61 -9.89
C GLU A 40 -22.04 11.47 -10.60
N PRO A 41 -22.20 11.32 -11.93
CA PRO A 41 -21.45 10.33 -12.68
C PRO A 41 -19.95 10.41 -12.37
N VAL A 42 -19.32 9.24 -12.23
CA VAL A 42 -17.92 9.03 -11.80
C VAL A 42 -17.60 9.30 -10.32
N TRP A 43 -18.60 9.53 -9.47
CA TRP A 43 -18.39 9.75 -8.03
C TRP A 43 -17.60 8.62 -7.36
N GLU A 44 -17.78 7.36 -7.77
CA GLU A 44 -17.10 6.20 -7.18
C GLU A 44 -15.58 6.33 -7.29
N TYR A 45 -15.12 6.77 -8.46
CA TYR A 45 -13.72 6.96 -8.77
C TYR A 45 -13.17 8.20 -8.06
N LEU A 46 -13.92 9.31 -8.07
CA LEU A 46 -13.54 10.52 -7.35
C LEU A 46 -13.40 10.26 -5.85
N TYR A 47 -14.31 9.46 -5.30
CA TYR A 47 -14.29 9.09 -3.90
C TYR A 47 -13.08 8.22 -3.57
N LEU A 48 -12.81 7.16 -4.33
CA LEU A 48 -11.60 6.35 -4.14
C LEU A 48 -10.33 7.22 -4.20
N ALA A 49 -10.20 8.06 -5.22
CA ALA A 49 -9.02 8.91 -5.38
C ALA A 49 -8.84 9.87 -4.21
N SER A 50 -9.93 10.48 -3.74
CA SER A 50 -9.94 11.42 -2.62
C SER A 50 -9.59 10.73 -1.30
N GLU A 51 -10.16 9.55 -1.03
CA GLU A 51 -9.86 8.78 0.19
C GLU A 51 -8.40 8.33 0.23
N VAL A 52 -7.87 7.83 -0.89
CA VAL A 52 -6.46 7.44 -1.00
C VAL A 52 -5.53 8.65 -0.83
N ALA A 53 -5.81 9.76 -1.51
CA ALA A 53 -5.01 10.97 -1.43
C ALA A 53 -5.01 11.56 -0.01
N ARG A 54 -6.18 11.63 0.63
CA ARG A 54 -6.32 12.08 2.03
C ARG A 54 -5.55 11.17 2.98
N GLY A 55 -5.69 9.86 2.82
CA GLY A 55 -4.99 8.89 3.65
C GLY A 55 -3.48 8.97 3.51
N ILE A 56 -2.94 9.09 2.30
CA ILE A 56 -1.50 9.27 2.09
C ILE A 56 -1.03 10.60 2.69
N ALA A 57 -1.78 11.69 2.51
CA ALA A 57 -1.44 12.99 3.07
C ALA A 57 -1.42 12.99 4.62
N ALA A 58 -2.23 12.15 5.26
CA ALA A 58 -2.25 12.02 6.73
C ALA A 58 -0.92 11.50 7.29
N PHE A 59 -0.13 10.77 6.49
CA PHE A 59 1.19 10.25 6.87
C PHE A 59 2.35 11.09 6.32
N GLU A 60 2.09 12.33 5.85
CA GLU A 60 3.13 13.18 5.29
C GLU A 60 4.25 13.45 6.29
N ALA A 61 3.90 13.74 7.54
CA ALA A 61 4.87 14.03 8.58
C ALA A 61 5.81 12.84 8.83
N ASP A 62 5.26 11.64 8.98
CA ASP A 62 6.04 10.41 9.19
C ASP A 62 6.91 10.09 7.96
N TYR A 63 6.34 10.22 6.75
CA TYR A 63 7.12 10.04 5.52
C TYR A 63 8.29 11.03 5.42
N GLN A 64 8.08 12.30 5.73
CA GLN A 64 9.15 13.30 5.73
C GLN A 64 10.17 13.00 6.83
N GLU A 65 9.73 12.62 8.03
CA GLU A 65 10.63 12.23 9.11
C GLU A 65 11.51 11.05 8.67
N LEU A 66 10.92 10.04 8.02
CA LEU A 66 11.66 8.95 7.42
C LEU A 66 12.72 9.48 6.43
N LEU A 67 12.40 10.35 5.49
CA LEU A 67 13.41 10.87 4.56
C LEU A 67 14.58 11.61 5.24
N HIS A 68 14.31 12.28 6.37
CA HIS A 68 15.31 13.04 7.14
C HIS A 68 16.11 12.17 8.12
N GLN A 69 15.52 11.11 8.69
CA GLN A 69 16.17 10.18 9.61
C GLN A 69 17.13 9.24 8.86
N ARG A 70 18.29 9.77 8.46
CA ARG A 70 19.33 9.01 7.73
C ARG A 70 20.20 8.11 8.61
N THR A 71 20.06 8.22 9.93
CA THR A 71 20.89 7.53 10.92
C THR A 71 20.04 6.70 11.87
N MET A 72 20.54 5.51 12.21
CA MET A 72 19.94 4.64 13.22
C MET A 72 19.96 5.33 14.60
N SER A 73 18.88 5.17 15.37
CA SER A 73 18.85 5.60 16.76
C SER A 73 19.91 4.85 17.58
N GLY A 74 20.57 5.55 18.51
CA GLY A 74 21.47 4.94 19.49
C GLY A 74 20.82 4.67 20.86
N LYS A 75 19.51 4.91 21.02
CA LYS A 75 18.80 4.91 22.31
C LYS A 75 17.90 3.68 22.53
N GLY A 76 18.38 2.67 23.23
CA GLY A 76 17.56 1.53 23.69
C GLY A 76 18.42 0.30 24.02
N PRO A 77 17.82 -0.80 24.48
CA PRO A 77 18.57 -2.03 24.76
C PRO A 77 19.12 -2.61 23.46
N SER A 78 20.43 -2.85 23.40
CA SER A 78 21.04 -3.47 22.23
C SER A 78 20.57 -4.92 22.08
N GLU A 79 20.17 -5.28 20.88
CA GLU A 79 19.92 -6.67 20.51
C GLU A 79 21.25 -7.40 20.28
N ASP A 80 21.24 -8.72 20.52
CA ASP A 80 22.32 -9.56 20.01
C ASP A 80 22.18 -9.78 18.49
N VAL A 81 23.23 -10.32 17.86
CA VAL A 81 23.26 -10.52 16.40
C VAL A 81 22.09 -11.37 15.92
N GLN A 82 21.74 -12.41 16.66
CA GLN A 82 20.68 -13.33 16.26
C GLN A 82 19.32 -12.65 16.31
N GLY A 83 19.05 -11.88 17.37
CA GLY A 83 17.85 -11.07 17.52
C GLY A 83 17.71 -10.04 16.40
N SER A 84 18.79 -9.30 16.09
CA SER A 84 18.77 -8.32 15.01
C SER A 84 18.54 -8.93 13.63
N ILE A 85 19.14 -10.09 13.34
CA ILE A 85 18.90 -10.80 12.07
C ILE A 85 17.43 -11.25 11.99
N GLN A 86 16.85 -11.72 13.09
CA GLN A 86 15.45 -12.14 13.11
C GLN A 86 14.51 -10.95 12.89
N HIS A 87 14.74 -9.83 13.59
CA HIS A 87 13.97 -8.60 13.42
C HIS A 87 13.98 -8.11 11.97
N ILE A 88 15.13 -8.12 11.31
CA ILE A 88 15.27 -7.74 9.90
C ILE A 88 14.49 -8.68 8.97
N LYS A 89 14.50 -9.99 9.23
CA LYS A 89 13.74 -10.96 8.43
C LYS A 89 12.24 -10.75 8.57
N ASP A 90 11.77 -10.50 9.79
CA ASP A 90 10.36 -10.26 10.08
C ASP A 90 9.89 -8.96 9.41
N ALA A 91 10.71 -7.91 9.46
CA ALA A 91 10.47 -6.66 8.74
C ALA A 91 10.40 -6.88 7.22
N ALA A 92 11.37 -7.59 6.63
CA ALA A 92 11.37 -7.89 5.20
C ALA A 92 10.14 -8.71 4.76
N ALA A 93 9.71 -9.67 5.58
CA ALA A 93 8.49 -10.44 5.33
C ALA A 93 7.25 -9.54 5.38
N SER A 94 7.16 -8.63 6.36
CA SER A 94 6.05 -7.68 6.49
C SER A 94 5.96 -6.68 5.32
N ILE A 95 7.11 -6.24 4.79
CA ILE A 95 7.16 -5.45 3.54
C ILE A 95 6.57 -6.27 2.39
N GLY A 96 6.98 -7.53 2.25
CA GLY A 96 6.45 -8.43 1.22
C GLY A 96 4.93 -8.63 1.32
N ILE A 97 4.41 -8.78 2.54
CA ILE A 97 2.96 -8.89 2.79
C ILE A 97 2.24 -7.61 2.36
N SER A 98 2.80 -6.43 2.67
CA SER A 98 2.21 -5.14 2.31
C SER A 98 2.06 -4.98 0.79
N VAL A 99 3.09 -5.39 0.03
CA VAL A 99 3.05 -5.37 -1.44
C VAL A 99 2.04 -6.37 -2.00
N GLN A 100 2.01 -7.59 -1.47
CA GLN A 100 1.02 -8.60 -1.89
C GLN A 100 -0.41 -8.16 -1.58
N LEU A 101 -0.63 -7.45 -0.48
CA LEU A 101 -1.92 -6.88 -0.14
C LEU A 101 -2.36 -5.85 -1.19
N LEU A 102 -1.46 -4.96 -1.63
CA LEU A 102 -1.76 -4.00 -2.70
C LEU A 102 -2.17 -4.68 -4.01
N GLU A 103 -1.47 -5.75 -4.40
CA GLU A 103 -1.83 -6.55 -5.59
C GLU A 103 -3.23 -7.15 -5.47
N LYS A 104 -3.59 -7.67 -4.29
CA LYS A 104 -4.91 -8.24 -4.03
C LYS A 104 -6.01 -7.17 -4.02
N ILE A 105 -5.75 -5.99 -3.44
CA ILE A 105 -6.72 -4.90 -3.35
C ILE A 105 -7.02 -4.34 -4.75
N LEU A 106 -5.98 -4.13 -5.56
CA LEU A 106 -6.09 -3.58 -6.90
C LEU A 106 -6.43 -4.63 -7.97
N ASN A 107 -6.82 -5.84 -7.54
CA ASN A 107 -7.34 -6.86 -8.44
C ASN A 107 -8.58 -6.31 -9.18
N PRO A 108 -8.67 -6.43 -10.52
CA PRO A 108 -9.81 -5.92 -11.29
C PRO A 108 -11.17 -6.41 -10.79
N ALA A 109 -11.24 -7.63 -10.28
CA ALA A 109 -12.48 -8.23 -9.79
C ALA A 109 -12.93 -7.61 -8.45
N ARG A 110 -11.99 -7.14 -7.62
CA ARG A 110 -12.28 -6.35 -6.41
C ARG A 110 -12.72 -4.94 -6.75
N LEU A 111 -12.03 -4.31 -7.69
CA LEU A 111 -12.39 -2.98 -8.20
C LEU A 111 -13.82 -2.99 -8.78
N GLU A 112 -14.20 -4.00 -9.55
CA GLU A 112 -15.56 -4.13 -10.10
C GLU A 112 -16.64 -4.27 -9.02
N VAL A 113 -16.35 -4.94 -7.89
CA VAL A 113 -17.29 -5.05 -6.77
C VAL A 113 -17.48 -3.69 -6.08
N ALA A 114 -16.41 -2.92 -5.90
CA ALA A 114 -16.51 -1.61 -5.26
C ALA A 114 -17.10 -0.53 -6.17
N MET A 115 -16.66 -0.46 -7.43
CA MET A 115 -17.10 0.55 -8.39
C MET A 115 -18.47 0.24 -9.00
N GLY A 116 -18.93 -1.01 -8.89
CA GLY A 116 -20.14 -1.48 -9.54
C GLY A 116 -19.91 -1.80 -11.02
N PRO A 117 -20.74 -2.68 -11.61
CA PRO A 117 -20.72 -2.92 -13.05
C PRO A 117 -21.23 -1.68 -13.81
N GLN A 118 -20.81 -1.53 -15.07
CA GLN A 118 -21.20 -0.41 -15.91
C GLN A 118 -22.73 -0.15 -15.86
N GLY A 119 -23.11 1.09 -15.54
CA GLY A 119 -24.51 1.52 -15.43
C GLY A 119 -25.17 1.26 -14.07
N ASN A 120 -24.46 0.66 -13.12
CA ASN A 120 -24.91 0.53 -11.72
C ASN A 120 -23.95 1.30 -10.81
N ALA A 121 -24.50 1.94 -9.78
CA ALA A 121 -23.70 2.66 -8.80
C ALA A 121 -22.81 1.70 -8.01
N GLY A 122 -21.62 2.17 -7.64
CA GLY A 122 -20.72 1.45 -6.74
C GLY A 122 -21.20 1.42 -5.30
N SER A 123 -20.47 0.66 -4.48
CA SER A 123 -20.68 0.57 -3.04
C SER A 123 -19.67 1.45 -2.31
N GLU A 124 -20.17 2.51 -1.66
CA GLU A 124 -19.36 3.41 -0.84
C GLU A 124 -18.55 2.65 0.22
N GLN A 125 -19.17 1.69 0.90
CA GLN A 125 -18.51 0.88 1.92
C GLN A 125 -17.35 0.06 1.35
N GLU A 126 -17.51 -0.50 0.15
CA GLU A 126 -16.44 -1.28 -0.48
C GLU A 126 -15.33 -0.38 -1.01
N ILE A 127 -15.65 0.82 -1.52
CA ILE A 127 -14.66 1.82 -1.93
C ILE A 127 -13.80 2.26 -0.74
N VAL A 128 -14.44 2.51 0.41
CA VAL A 128 -13.75 2.84 1.67
C VAL A 128 -12.80 1.72 2.09
N LYS A 129 -13.24 0.44 2.06
CA LYS A 129 -12.38 -0.70 2.37
C LYS A 129 -11.16 -0.79 1.45
N LEU A 130 -11.34 -0.55 0.14
CA LEU A 130 -10.23 -0.53 -0.81
C LEU A 130 -9.24 0.58 -0.48
N ALA A 131 -9.73 1.81 -0.26
CA ALA A 131 -8.90 2.95 0.10
C ALA A 131 -8.12 2.69 1.40
N HIS A 132 -8.80 2.16 2.42
CA HIS A 132 -8.18 1.82 3.70
C HIS A 132 -7.09 0.76 3.56
N GLY A 133 -7.31 -0.28 2.74
CA GLY A 133 -6.29 -1.29 2.49
C GLY A 133 -5.05 -0.70 1.81
N ILE A 134 -5.23 0.21 0.85
CA ILE A 134 -4.12 0.86 0.13
C ILE A 134 -3.33 1.76 1.08
N VAL A 135 -4.02 2.64 1.80
CA VAL A 135 -3.41 3.57 2.77
C VAL A 135 -2.78 2.79 3.92
N GLY A 136 -3.42 1.72 4.35
CA GLY A 136 -2.89 0.82 5.37
C GLY A 136 -1.56 0.17 4.95
N ALA A 137 -1.46 -0.35 3.73
CA ALA A 137 -0.21 -0.92 3.22
C ALA A 137 0.90 0.15 3.14
N TYR A 138 0.56 1.37 2.73
CA TYR A 138 1.46 2.53 2.73
C TYR A 138 1.95 2.87 4.14
N ALA A 139 1.05 3.00 5.10
CA ALA A 139 1.35 3.29 6.50
C ALA A 139 2.21 2.20 7.15
N ASN A 140 1.89 0.92 6.89
CA ASN A 140 2.66 -0.20 7.44
C ASN A 140 4.11 -0.16 6.95
N MET A 141 4.36 0.17 5.68
CA MET A 141 5.73 0.32 5.16
C MET A 141 6.49 1.47 5.83
N ILE A 142 5.83 2.61 6.12
CA ILE A 142 6.42 3.71 6.89
C ILE A 142 6.78 3.24 8.30
N HIS A 143 5.84 2.57 8.99
CA HIS A 143 6.06 2.07 10.34
C HIS A 143 7.21 1.06 10.43
N ILE A 144 7.29 0.10 9.49
CA ILE A 144 8.40 -0.87 9.44
C ILE A 144 9.74 -0.14 9.30
N ALA A 145 9.82 0.88 8.46
CA ALA A 145 11.05 1.62 8.25
C ALA A 145 11.46 2.46 9.48
N HIS A 146 10.51 3.09 10.16
CA HIS A 146 10.78 3.75 11.43
C HIS A 146 11.18 2.77 12.53
N ASP A 147 10.50 1.63 12.64
CA ASP A 147 10.84 0.58 13.60
C ASP A 147 12.28 0.11 13.40
N LEU A 148 12.66 -0.22 12.17
CA LEU A 148 14.04 -0.56 11.82
C LEU A 148 15.02 0.57 12.15
N ARG A 149 14.70 1.83 11.85
CA ARG A 149 15.62 2.96 12.11
C ARG A 149 15.71 3.38 13.56
N SER A 150 14.68 3.08 14.34
CA SER A 150 14.63 3.36 15.77
C SER A 150 15.19 2.21 16.61
N SER A 151 15.39 1.01 16.04
CA SER A 151 15.96 -0.14 16.74
C SER A 151 17.46 0.00 17.04
N HIS A 152 17.97 -0.86 17.93
CA HIS A 152 19.36 -0.89 18.40
C HIS A 152 20.04 -2.21 18.02
N PRO A 153 20.22 -2.48 16.72
CA PRO A 153 20.81 -3.74 16.30
C PRO A 153 22.29 -3.79 16.69
N ASP A 154 22.82 -5.01 16.77
CA ASP A 154 24.27 -5.21 16.91
C ASP A 154 25.02 -4.39 15.85
N LYS A 155 26.13 -3.74 16.24
CA LYS A 155 26.92 -2.87 15.35
C LYS A 155 27.34 -3.54 14.05
N ARG A 156 27.54 -4.86 14.06
CA ARG A 156 27.89 -5.66 12.87
C ARG A 156 26.75 -5.74 11.86
N ILE A 157 25.51 -5.55 12.32
CA ILE A 157 24.28 -5.71 11.54
C ILE A 157 23.61 -4.36 11.22
N GLN A 158 24.01 -3.27 11.89
CA GLN A 158 23.50 -1.90 11.62
C GLN A 158 23.42 -1.53 10.12
N PRO A 159 24.43 -1.81 9.26
CA PRO A 159 24.31 -1.51 7.84
C PRO A 159 23.17 -2.27 7.15
N LEU A 160 22.98 -3.55 7.50
CA LEU A 160 21.91 -4.37 6.96
C LEU A 160 20.54 -3.86 7.42
N THR A 161 20.38 -3.50 8.70
CA THR A 161 19.13 -2.93 9.21
C THR A 161 18.76 -1.64 8.49
N LYS A 162 19.75 -0.76 8.26
CA LYS A 162 19.56 0.47 7.47
C LYS A 162 19.12 0.13 6.04
N ASP A 163 19.80 -0.78 5.37
CA ASP A 163 19.46 -1.16 4.00
C ASP A 163 18.05 -1.75 3.90
N THR A 164 17.64 -2.58 4.86
CA THR A 164 16.27 -3.09 4.94
C THR A 164 15.26 -1.96 5.11
N SER A 165 15.56 -0.95 5.92
CA SER A 165 14.69 0.23 6.06
C SER A 165 14.59 1.04 4.78
N ASP A 166 15.62 1.04 3.94
CA ASP A 166 15.64 1.78 2.68
C ASP A 166 14.88 1.06 1.55
N ILE A 167 14.63 -0.26 1.67
CA ILE A 167 13.86 -1.04 0.67
C ILE A 167 12.48 -0.44 0.42
N VAL A 168 11.83 0.13 1.44
CA VAL A 168 10.47 0.66 1.29
C VAL A 168 10.41 2.02 0.60
N LEU A 169 11.53 2.74 0.46
CA LEU A 169 11.50 4.13 0.00
C LEU A 169 10.95 4.26 -1.43
N LEU A 170 11.38 3.39 -2.35
CA LEU A 170 10.90 3.39 -3.72
C LEU A 170 9.40 2.99 -3.80
N PRO A 171 8.94 1.89 -3.17
CA PRO A 171 7.51 1.58 -3.09
C PRO A 171 6.65 2.74 -2.53
N LEU A 172 7.11 3.42 -1.48
CA LEU A 172 6.40 4.56 -0.90
C LEU A 172 6.28 5.72 -1.90
N GLU A 173 7.36 6.05 -2.62
CA GLU A 173 7.35 7.07 -3.67
C GLU A 173 6.39 6.69 -4.81
N GLN A 174 6.41 5.44 -5.25
CA GLN A 174 5.53 4.92 -6.30
C GLN A 174 4.05 5.02 -5.94
N ILE A 175 3.69 4.72 -4.69
CA ILE A 175 2.31 4.84 -4.20
C ILE A 175 1.87 6.31 -4.20
N ARG A 176 2.74 7.23 -3.76
CA ARG A 176 2.45 8.66 -3.76
C ARG A 176 2.27 9.20 -5.17
N ALA A 177 3.18 8.87 -6.08
CA ALA A 177 3.10 9.28 -7.48
C ALA A 177 1.84 8.73 -8.16
N TRP A 178 1.53 7.46 -7.91
CA TRP A 178 0.31 6.83 -8.40
C TRP A 178 -0.96 7.49 -7.86
N SER A 179 -1.02 7.82 -6.56
CA SER A 179 -2.17 8.51 -5.96
C SER A 179 -2.39 9.90 -6.56
N ALA A 180 -1.31 10.66 -6.77
CA ALA A 180 -1.38 11.97 -7.41
C ALA A 180 -1.89 11.85 -8.87
N GLU A 181 -1.36 10.88 -9.61
CA GLU A 181 -1.77 10.63 -11.00
C GLU A 181 -3.22 10.12 -11.09
N LEU A 182 -3.64 9.24 -10.19
CA LEU A 182 -5.01 8.76 -10.08
C LEU A 182 -5.98 9.93 -9.85
N THR A 183 -5.66 10.80 -8.89
CA THR A 183 -6.45 12.01 -8.59
C THR A 183 -6.56 12.92 -9.81
N ARG A 184 -5.45 13.14 -10.51
CA ARG A 184 -5.40 13.96 -11.73
C ARG A 184 -6.25 13.37 -12.86
N GLN A 185 -6.10 12.08 -13.16
CA GLN A 185 -6.84 11.41 -14.24
C GLN A 185 -8.34 11.42 -13.98
N ILE A 186 -8.76 11.14 -12.74
CA ILE A 186 -10.18 11.07 -12.39
C ILE A 186 -10.81 12.47 -12.35
N SER A 187 -10.07 13.49 -11.89
CA SER A 187 -10.54 14.87 -11.93
C SER A 187 -10.74 15.37 -13.36
N ASP A 188 -9.80 15.04 -14.27
CA ASP A 188 -9.93 15.34 -15.70
C ASP A 188 -11.12 14.59 -16.33
N LEU A 189 -11.30 13.32 -15.98
CA LEU A 189 -12.43 12.50 -16.41
C LEU A 189 -13.78 13.13 -15.98
N ALA A 190 -13.89 13.53 -14.71
CA ALA A 190 -15.09 14.18 -14.19
C ALA A 190 -15.38 15.51 -14.91
N SER A 191 -14.33 16.30 -15.16
CA SER A 191 -14.43 17.57 -15.91
C SER A 191 -14.93 17.36 -17.35
N LYS A 192 -14.38 16.36 -18.06
CA LYS A 192 -14.82 15.97 -19.41
C LYS A 192 -16.28 15.53 -19.41
N PHE A 193 -16.68 14.72 -18.43
CA PHE A 193 -18.05 14.25 -18.31
C PHE A 193 -19.03 15.41 -18.09
N ARG A 194 -18.74 16.30 -17.13
CA ARG A 194 -19.58 17.48 -16.82
C ARG A 194 -19.70 18.46 -17.99
N SER A 195 -18.66 18.56 -18.81
CA SER A 195 -18.66 19.42 -20.01
C SER A 195 -19.26 18.76 -21.26
N GLY A 196 -19.80 17.54 -21.14
CA GLY A 196 -20.44 16.82 -22.24
C GLY A 196 -19.47 16.25 -23.28
N HIS A 197 -18.18 16.18 -22.97
CA HIS A 197 -17.20 15.57 -23.86
C HIS A 197 -17.26 14.04 -23.72
N PRO A 198 -17.32 13.30 -24.85
CA PRO A 198 -17.34 11.85 -24.80
C PRO A 198 -16.02 11.31 -24.25
N VAL A 199 -16.12 10.45 -23.24
CA VAL A 199 -14.98 9.71 -22.69
C VAL A 199 -14.85 8.42 -23.48
N THR A 200 -13.84 8.34 -24.34
CA THR A 200 -13.59 7.17 -25.20
C THR A 200 -12.42 6.33 -24.72
N GLU A 201 -11.54 6.87 -23.88
CA GLU A 201 -10.38 6.18 -23.35
C GLU A 201 -10.73 5.40 -22.08
N PRO A 202 -10.27 4.14 -21.95
CA PRO A 202 -10.50 3.37 -20.73
C PRO A 202 -9.69 3.96 -19.57
N LEU A 203 -10.35 4.14 -18.42
CA LEU A 203 -9.68 4.51 -17.18
C LEU A 203 -8.70 3.41 -16.76
N ARG A 204 -7.44 3.78 -16.49
CA ARG A 204 -6.39 2.83 -16.10
C ARG A 204 -6.04 3.02 -14.62
N ILE A 205 -6.63 2.19 -13.77
CA ILE A 205 -6.28 2.10 -12.36
C ILE A 205 -5.24 0.98 -12.19
N ALA A 206 -3.97 1.32 -12.36
CA ALA A 206 -2.88 0.37 -12.21
C ALA A 206 -1.77 0.98 -11.37
N LEU A 207 -1.43 0.30 -10.27
CA LEU A 207 -0.25 0.59 -9.45
C LEU A 207 0.82 -0.45 -9.79
N THR A 208 2.01 0.02 -10.13
CA THR A 208 3.18 -0.84 -10.30
C THR A 208 4.14 -0.59 -9.15
N ILE A 209 4.33 -1.62 -8.32
CA ILE A 209 5.33 -1.59 -7.25
C ILE A 209 6.56 -2.35 -7.73
N THR A 210 7.72 -1.71 -7.61
CA THR A 210 9.01 -2.33 -7.86
C THR A 210 9.92 -2.10 -6.67
N MET A 211 10.72 -3.10 -6.34
CA MET A 211 11.84 -2.92 -5.41
C MET A 211 13.07 -2.43 -6.16
N ASP A 212 13.87 -1.56 -5.55
CA ASP A 212 15.15 -1.15 -6.14
C ASP A 212 16.06 -2.39 -6.26
N PRO A 213 16.45 -2.81 -7.49
CA PRO A 213 17.27 -4.00 -7.67
C PRO A 213 18.63 -3.91 -6.98
N SER A 214 19.20 -2.70 -6.89
CA SER A 214 20.50 -2.45 -6.25
C SER A 214 20.40 -2.62 -4.73
N VAL A 215 19.33 -2.11 -4.12
CA VAL A 215 19.05 -2.28 -2.69
C VAL A 215 18.73 -3.74 -2.37
N THR A 216 17.92 -4.40 -3.21
CA THR A 216 17.57 -5.82 -3.03
C THR A 216 18.79 -6.72 -3.15
N ALA A 217 19.67 -6.49 -4.13
CA ALA A 217 20.90 -7.24 -4.29
C ALA A 217 21.87 -7.02 -3.12
N LYS A 218 21.95 -5.79 -2.61
CA LYS A 218 22.74 -5.46 -1.43
C LYS A 218 22.21 -6.17 -0.18
N PHE A 219 20.91 -6.08 0.08
CA PHE A 219 20.25 -6.77 1.17
C PHE A 219 20.51 -8.28 1.17
N ASN A 220 20.32 -8.97 0.05
CA ASN A 220 20.52 -10.42 -0.04
C ASN A 220 21.97 -10.83 0.26
N ARG A 221 22.95 -10.04 -0.23
CA ARG A 221 24.37 -10.26 0.05
C ARG A 221 24.69 -10.04 1.52
N ASP A 222 24.20 -8.95 2.10
CA ASP A 222 24.52 -8.53 3.45
C ASP A 222 23.83 -9.45 4.49
N LEU A 223 22.62 -9.93 4.19
CA LEU A 223 21.94 -10.96 4.97
C LEU A 223 22.72 -12.28 4.98
N ALA A 224 23.21 -12.73 3.83
CA ALA A 224 24.02 -13.95 3.74
C ALA A 224 25.36 -13.83 4.49
N ALA A 225 25.95 -12.62 4.53
CA ALA A 225 27.14 -12.34 5.33
C ALA A 225 26.83 -12.33 6.83
N ALA A 226 25.73 -11.69 7.24
CA ALA A 226 25.27 -11.63 8.62
C ALA A 226 25.01 -13.01 9.21
N GLN A 227 24.41 -13.93 8.45
CA GLN A 227 24.14 -15.30 8.89
C GLN A 227 25.40 -16.11 9.23
N ARG A 228 26.59 -15.68 8.80
CA ARG A 228 27.87 -16.32 9.14
C ARG A 228 28.48 -15.82 10.45
N LEU A 229 27.89 -14.79 11.05
CA LEU A 229 28.32 -14.20 12.32
C LEU A 229 27.66 -14.86 13.55
N VAL A 230 26.64 -15.69 13.32
CA VAL A 230 25.94 -16.53 14.30
C VAL A 230 26.51 -17.93 14.22
#